data_AF-A0A6J4P8U4-F1
#
_entry.id   AF-A0A6J4P8U4-F1
#
_cell.length_a   1.000
_cell.length_b   1.000
_cell.length_c   1.000
_cell.angle_alpha   90.00
_cell.angle_beta   90.00
_cell.angle_gamma   90.00
#
_symmetry.space_group_name_H-M   'P 1'
#
loop_
_entity.id
_entity.type
_entity.pdbx_description
1 polymer ?
#
loop_
_entity_poly.entity_id
_entity_poly.type
_entity_poly.pdbx_seq_one_letter_code
_entity_poly.pdbx_strand_id
1 'polypeptide(L)'
;MLPALLSGLALGLSLIVAIGAQNAYVLRQGLRRSHVAPVVGVCVLSDAALIGAGVLGAGALVTRYPAALAAVRIGGAVFLLGYAALAARRA
;
A
#
# COMPACT_ATOMS: atom_id res chain seq x y z
N MET A 1 9.59 24.86 -10.74
CA MET A 1 10.31 24.35 -9.55
C MET A 1 9.37 24.08 -8.38
N LEU A 2 8.54 25.05 -7.95
CA LEU A 2 7.52 24.86 -6.91
C LEU A 2 6.59 23.62 -7.07
N PRO A 3 6.02 23.32 -8.25
CA PRO A 3 5.12 22.17 -8.42
C PRO A 3 5.85 20.82 -8.28
N ALA A 4 7.12 20.74 -8.69
CA ALA A 4 7.93 19.55 -8.52
C ALA A 4 8.29 19.31 -7.05
N LEU A 5 8.60 20.39 -6.32
CA LEU A 5 8.85 20.33 -4.87
C LEU A 5 7.62 19.86 -4.10
N LEU A 6 6.44 20.43 -4.40
CA LEU A 6 5.16 20.03 -3.80
C LEU A 6 4.79 18.58 -4.14
N SER A 7 5.01 18.15 -5.38
CA SER A 7 4.75 16.77 -5.79
C SER A 7 5.69 15.78 -5.09
N GLY A 8 6.98 16.12 -4.99
CA GLY A 8 7.96 15.31 -4.28
C GLY A 8 7.66 15.22 -2.79
N LEU A 9 7.26 16.32 -2.16
CA LEU A 9 6.83 16.36 -0.76
C LEU A 9 5.57 15.52 -0.54
N ALA A 10 4.56 15.65 -1.41
CA ALA A 10 3.32 14.88 -1.33
C ALA A 10 3.56 13.37 -1.52
N LEU A 11 4.44 12.99 -2.45
CA LEU A 11 4.84 11.60 -2.67
C LEU A 11 5.60 11.04 -1.46
N GLY A 12 6.56 11.81 -0.92
CA GLY A 12 7.31 11.43 0.28
C GLY A 12 6.41 11.27 1.51
N LEU A 13 5.48 12.20 1.73
CA LEU A 13 4.49 12.11 2.79
C LEU A 13 3.57 10.90 2.60
N SER A 14 3.13 10.59 1.38
CA SER A 14 2.32 9.40 1.08
C SER A 14 3.04 8.10 1.45
N LEU A 15 4.35 7.99 1.16
CA LEU A 15 5.17 6.83 1.46
C LEU A 15 5.44 6.61 2.96
N ILE A 16 5.48 7.69 3.75
CA ILE A 16 5.85 7.62 5.18
C ILE A 16 4.63 7.64 6.10
N VAL A 17 3.62 8.46 5.81
CA VAL A 17 2.42 8.61 6.65
C VAL A 17 1.56 7.36 6.60
N ALA A 18 1.56 6.66 5.46
CA ALA A 18 0.87 5.38 5.33
C ALA A 18 1.74 4.23 5.86
N ILE A 19 1.99 4.18 7.17
CA ILE A 19 2.47 2.93 7.76
C ILE A 19 1.34 1.91 7.59
N GLY A 20 1.50 1.02 6.62
CA GLY A 20 0.53 -0.03 6.33
C GLY A 20 0.29 -0.93 7.55
N ALA A 21 -0.90 -1.51 7.63
CA ALA A 21 -1.27 -2.40 8.73
C ALA A 21 -0.26 -3.55 8.93
N GLN A 22 0.30 -4.09 7.84
CA GLN A 22 1.36 -5.11 7.88
C GLN A 22 2.65 -4.60 8.55
N ASN A 23 3.15 -3.43 8.14
CA ASN A 23 4.36 -2.84 8.72
C ASN A 23 4.14 -2.42 10.18
N ALA A 24 2.97 -1.89 10.54
CA ALA A 24 2.61 -1.59 11.92
C ALA A 24 2.53 -2.85 12.79
N TYR A 25 1.98 -3.95 12.26
CA TYR A 25 1.89 -5.22 12.96
C TYR A 25 3.27 -5.86 13.18
N VAL A 26 4.12 -5.89 12.15
CA VAL A 26 5.52 -6.34 12.24
C VAL A 26 6.27 -5.52 13.30
N LEU A 27 6.12 -4.19 13.30
CA LEU A 27 6.74 -3.33 14.30
C LEU A 27 6.23 -3.63 15.72
N ARG A 28 4.93 -3.89 15.88
CA ARG A 28 4.33 -4.26 17.18
C ARG A 28 4.86 -5.59 17.71
N GLN A 29 5.06 -6.57 16.84
CA GLN A 29 5.67 -7.85 17.20
C GLN A 29 7.17 -7.72 17.47
N GLY A 30 7.86 -6.87 16.70
CA GLY A 30 9.25 -6.47 16.93
C GLY A 30 9.46 -5.86 18.32
N LEU A 31 8.59 -4.92 18.73
CA LEU A 31 8.62 -4.33 20.06
C LEU A 31 8.33 -5.35 21.17
N ARG A 32 7.42 -6.30 20.93
CA ARG A 32 7.12 -7.39 21.87
C ARG A 32 8.18 -8.50 21.87
N ARG A 33 9.19 -8.45 20.99
CA ARG A 33 10.24 -9.47 20.79
C ARG A 33 9.72 -10.90 20.73
N SER A 34 8.50 -11.08 20.25
CA SER A 34 7.82 -12.37 20.22
C SER A 34 7.42 -12.67 18.78
N HIS A 35 7.71 -13.88 18.30
CA HIS A 35 7.30 -14.37 16.97
C HIS A 35 7.68 -13.46 15.78
N VAL A 36 8.76 -12.67 15.90
CA VAL A 36 9.19 -11.73 14.85
C VAL A 36 9.59 -12.44 13.56
N ALA A 37 10.42 -13.49 13.67
CA ALA A 37 10.90 -14.25 12.52
C ALA A 37 9.77 -14.88 11.67
N PRO A 38 8.78 -15.61 12.24
CA PRO A 38 7.68 -16.16 11.45
C PRO A 38 6.78 -15.07 10.84
N VAL A 39 6.53 -13.97 11.57
CA VAL A 39 5.70 -12.86 11.06
C VAL A 39 6.37 -12.16 9.87
N VAL A 40 7.68 -11.91 9.96
CA VAL A 40 8.46 -11.35 8.85
C VAL A 40 8.48 -12.33 7.68
N GLY A 41 8.68 -13.62 7.91
CA GLY A 41 8.66 -14.64 6.88
C GLY A 41 7.35 -14.66 6.08
N VAL A 42 6.21 -14.63 6.77
CA VAL A 42 4.89 -14.57 6.11
C VAL A 42 4.70 -13.27 5.34
N CYS A 43 5.13 -12.12 5.88
CA CYS A 43 5.04 -10.84 5.17
C CYS A 43 5.88 -10.84 3.89
N VAL A 44 7.15 -11.25 3.98
CA VAL A 44 8.05 -11.26 2.82
C VAL A 44 7.54 -12.23 1.74
N LEU A 45 7.06 -13.41 2.12
CA LEU A 45 6.48 -14.36 1.17
C LEU A 45 5.22 -13.80 0.51
N SER A 46 4.34 -13.17 1.29
CA SER A 46 3.13 -12.55 0.76
C SER A 46 3.47 -11.43 -0.22
N ASP A 47 4.36 -10.51 0.16
CA ASP A 47 4.78 -9.39 -0.68
C ASP A 47 5.44 -9.89 -1.98
N ALA A 48 6.33 -10.89 -1.89
CA ALA A 48 6.93 -11.50 -3.08
C ALA A 48 5.89 -12.14 -4.00
N ALA A 49 4.92 -12.86 -3.44
CA ALA A 49 3.85 -13.50 -4.22
C ALA A 49 2.93 -12.46 -4.87
N LEU A 50 2.52 -11.43 -4.15
CA LEU A 50 1.67 -10.34 -4.64
C LEU A 50 2.38 -9.50 -5.71
N ILE A 51 3.66 -9.17 -5.52
CA ILE A 51 4.48 -8.48 -6.53
C ILE A 51 4.63 -9.35 -7.76
N GLY A 52 4.96 -10.64 -7.60
CA GLY A 52 5.08 -11.58 -8.70
C GLY A 52 3.78 -11.71 -9.49
N ALA A 53 2.65 -11.91 -8.81
CA ALA A 53 1.33 -11.96 -9.44
C ALA A 53 0.97 -10.65 -10.14
N GLY A 54 1.32 -9.50 -9.54
CA GLY A 54 1.13 -8.19 -10.13
C GLY A 54 1.95 -8.00 -11.40
N VAL A 55 3.25 -8.27 -11.38
CA VAL A 55 4.13 -8.08 -12.53
C VAL A 55 3.80 -9.04 -13.67
N LEU A 56 3.59 -10.33 -13.36
CA LEU A 56 3.31 -11.37 -14.35
C LEU A 56 1.86 -11.27 -14.87
N GLY A 57 0.90 -10.89 -14.03
CA GLY A 57 -0.52 -10.86 -14.36
C GLY A 57 -1.04 -9.52 -14.88
N ALA A 58 -0.52 -8.39 -14.36
CA ALA A 58 -1.05 -7.08 -14.73
C ALA A 58 -0.81 -6.75 -16.19
N GLY A 59 0.37 -7.08 -16.76
CA GLY A 59 0.67 -6.78 -18.17
C GLY A 59 -0.37 -7.33 -19.15
N ALA A 60 -0.79 -8.59 -18.96
CA ALA A 60 -1.81 -9.24 -19.79
C ALA A 60 -3.22 -8.70 -19.51
N LEU A 61 -3.52 -8.34 -18.26
CA LEU A 61 -4.83 -7.85 -17.85
C LEU A 61 -5.06 -6.39 -18.29
N VAL A 62 -4.02 -5.56 -18.26
CA VAL A 62 -4.03 -4.15 -18.69
C VAL A 62 -4.43 -4.04 -20.16
N THR A 63 -3.85 -4.88 -21.02
CA THR A 63 -4.10 -4.84 -22.46
C THR A 63 -5.49 -5.36 -22.84
N ARG A 64 -6.08 -6.25 -22.03
CA ARG A 64 -7.32 -6.94 -22.37
C ARG A 64 -8.57 -6.29 -21.77
N TYR A 65 -8.46 -5.64 -20.61
CA TYR A 65 -9.59 -5.02 -19.91
C TYR A 65 -9.24 -3.65 -19.32
N PRO A 66 -9.10 -2.60 -20.16
CA PRO A 66 -8.78 -1.24 -19.70
C PRO A 66 -9.84 -0.67 -18.73
N ALA A 67 -11.10 -1.06 -18.88
CA ALA A 67 -12.17 -0.67 -17.97
C ALA A 67 -12.01 -1.24 -16.54
N ALA A 68 -11.45 -2.45 -16.40
CA ALA A 68 -11.19 -3.05 -15.10
C ALA A 68 -10.13 -2.26 -14.32
N LEU A 69 -9.09 -1.78 -15.03
CA LEU A 69 -8.07 -0.90 -14.47
C LEU A 69 -8.66 0.41 -13.95
N ALA A 70 -9.54 1.04 -14.74
CA ALA A 70 -10.22 2.26 -14.32
C ALA A 70 -11.08 2.02 -13.07
N ALA A 71 -11.84 0.92 -13.03
CA ALA A 71 -12.65 0.55 -11.87
C ALA A 71 -11.81 0.32 -10.62
N VAL A 72 -10.71 -0.44 -10.71
CA VAL A 72 -9.79 -0.67 -9.58
C VAL A 72 -9.16 0.64 -9.10
N ARG A 73 -8.79 1.53 -10.03
CA ARG A 73 -8.17 2.82 -9.70
C ARG A 73 -9.15 3.76 -8.98
N ILE A 74 -10.37 3.87 -9.49
CA ILE A 74 -11.42 4.70 -8.87
C ILE A 74 -11.86 4.09 -7.54
N GLY A 75 -12.07 2.77 -7.49
CA GLY A 75 -12.41 2.06 -6.25
C GLY A 75 -11.34 2.22 -5.17
N GLY A 76 -10.07 2.08 -5.54
CA GLY A 76 -8.93 2.32 -4.66
C GLY A 76 -8.87 3.77 -4.16
N ALA A 77 -9.11 4.75 -5.03
CA ALA A 77 -9.17 6.15 -4.64
C ALA A 77 -10.30 6.42 -3.64
N VAL A 78 -11.51 5.92 -3.89
CA VAL A 78 -12.66 6.05 -2.98
C VAL A 78 -12.36 5.40 -1.62
N PHE A 79 -11.78 4.20 -1.62
CA PHE A 79 -11.40 3.50 -0.41
C PHE A 79 -10.37 4.29 0.41
N LEU A 80 -9.31 4.80 -0.24
CA LEU A 80 -8.28 5.61 0.42
C LEU A 80 -8.84 6.92 0.97
N LEU A 81 -9.70 7.62 0.22
CA LEU A 81 -10.37 8.84 0.68
C LEU A 81 -11.29 8.57 1.88
N GLY A 82 -12.04 7.47 1.86
CA GLY A 82 -12.86 7.03 2.99
C GLY A 82 -12.02 6.73 4.23
N TYR A 83 -10.89 6.04 4.06
CA TYR A 83 -9.97 5.75 5.15
C TYR A 83 -9.31 7.02 5.70
N ALA A 84 -8.91 7.95 4.83
CA ALA A 84 -8.38 9.26 5.21
C ALA A 84 -9.39 10.07 6.03
N ALA A 85 -10.66 10.09 5.61
CA ALA A 85 -11.73 10.75 6.35
C ALA A 85 -11.96 10.10 7.73
N LEU A 86 -11.95 8.77 7.82
CA LEU A 86 -12.07 8.07 9.10
C LEU A 86 -10.89 8.35 10.02
N ALA A 87 -9.67 8.40 9.49
CA ALA A 87 -8.47 8.74 10.24
C ALA A 87 -8.53 10.18 10.76
N ALA A 88 -8.92 11.15 9.92
CA ALA A 88 -9.09 12.55 10.31
C ALA A 88 -10.15 12.74 11.42
N ARG A 89 -11.16 11.87 11.49
CA ARG A 89 -12.17 11.88 12.56
C ARG A 89 -11.70 11.23 13.87
N ARG A 90 -10.63 10.44 13.84
CA ARG A 90 -10.08 9.75 15.03
C ARG A 90 -8.94 10.53 15.69
N ALA A 91 -8.34 11.48 14.97
CA ALA A 91 -7.37 12.46 15.49
C ALA A 91 -8.10 13.58 16.24
#